data_AF-A0A6A1WNJ4-F1
#
_entry.id   AF-A0A6A1WNJ4-F1
#
_cell.length_a   1.000
_cell.length_b   1.000
_cell.length_c   1.000
_cell.angle_alpha   90.00
_cell.angle_beta   90.00
_cell.angle_gamma   90.00
#
_symmetry.space_group_name_H-M   'P 1'
#
loop_
_entity.id
_entity.type
_entity.pdbx_description
1 polymer ?
#
loop_
_entity_poly.entity_id
_entity_poly.type
_entity_poly.pdbx_seq_one_letter_code
_entity_poly.pdbx_strand_id
1 'polypeptide(L)'
;MTRHPQCSQVILVHSFKHVPFETSKWKEVPDEVKSYVMNRVLDDFQLDYDRPEDRITVTSTMNTTYRTHRNRMFQHYSVFNSKEEALEHPYPEMNKEEWTRVCDLFASEEFQRRSAINKENRAKLKIVHTSGARSFQRTRALLMRSAINKENRAKLKIVHTSGVRSFQHESVVSKISKSDEISLALLYKKTHTNEDGMWTSEDARENFEKMEALQLQHESEGKSYTEVEIFTEVLGTKRVMCEV
;
A
#
# COMPACT_ATOMS: atom_id res chain seq x y z
N MET A 1 4.37 -1.28 -0.05
CA MET A 1 2.90 -1.35 -0.13
C MET A 1 2.31 -0.04 0.35
N THR A 2 2.40 0.98 -0.49
CA THR A 2 1.76 2.27 -0.30
C THR A 2 0.29 2.09 -0.70
N ARG A 3 -0.62 2.12 0.28
CA ARG A 3 -2.04 2.32 0.00
C ARG A 3 -2.13 3.67 -0.69
N HIS A 4 -2.46 3.71 -1.97
CA HIS A 4 -2.61 4.98 -2.69
C HIS A 4 -3.83 5.71 -2.08
N PRO A 5 -3.65 6.83 -1.36
CA PRO A 5 -4.74 7.48 -0.62
C PRO A 5 -5.90 7.92 -1.52
N GLN A 6 -5.62 8.09 -2.82
CA GLN A 6 -6.59 8.56 -3.80
C GLN A 6 -7.60 7.48 -4.21
N CYS A 7 -7.25 6.19 -4.23
CA CYS A 7 -8.20 5.14 -4.59
C CYS A 7 -9.37 5.06 -3.60
N SER A 8 -9.11 5.17 -2.29
CA SER A 8 -10.18 5.12 -1.29
C SER A 8 -11.16 6.29 -1.38
N GLN A 9 -10.69 7.47 -1.81
CA GLN A 9 -11.52 8.68 -1.87
C GLN A 9 -12.35 8.74 -3.15
N VAL A 10 -11.79 8.31 -4.28
CA VAL A 10 -12.53 8.12 -5.54
C VAL A 10 -13.61 7.06 -5.39
N ILE A 11 -13.25 5.89 -4.83
CA ILE A 11 -14.21 4.81 -4.51
C ILE A 11 -15.34 5.32 -3.61
N LEU A 12 -15.02 6.17 -2.62
CA LEU A 12 -16.01 6.69 -1.66
C LEU A 12 -16.93 7.76 -2.25
N VAL A 13 -16.43 8.64 -3.12
CA VAL A 13 -17.20 9.79 -3.66
C VAL A 13 -18.01 9.42 -4.91
N HIS A 14 -17.49 8.57 -5.79
CA HIS A 14 -18.09 8.31 -7.10
C HIS A 14 -18.82 6.97 -7.19
N SER A 15 -18.43 5.97 -6.39
CA SER A 15 -18.90 4.60 -6.61
C SER A 15 -20.08 4.19 -5.72
N PHE A 16 -20.25 4.78 -4.53
CA PHE A 16 -21.24 4.31 -3.54
C PHE A 16 -22.62 5.00 -3.60
N LYS A 17 -22.82 6.01 -4.45
CA LYS A 17 -24.16 6.60 -4.68
C LYS A 17 -25.17 5.62 -5.29
N HIS A 18 -24.70 4.51 -5.86
CA HIS A 18 -25.52 3.53 -6.59
C HIS A 18 -25.46 2.14 -5.97
N VAL A 19 -24.86 2.00 -4.77
CA VAL A 19 -24.70 0.69 -4.13
C VAL A 19 -25.82 0.47 -3.11
N PRO A 20 -26.52 -0.68 -3.17
CA PRO A 20 -27.53 -1.01 -2.19
C PRO A 20 -26.91 -1.30 -0.82
N PHE A 21 -27.29 -0.50 0.18
CA PHE A 21 -26.84 -0.66 1.57
C PHE A 21 -27.79 -1.49 2.43
N GLU A 22 -28.88 -2.01 1.84
CA GLU A 22 -29.76 -2.99 2.48
C GLU A 22 -29.08 -4.35 2.75
N THR A 23 -27.92 -4.63 2.14
CA THR A 23 -27.22 -5.90 2.33
C THR A 23 -26.31 -5.88 3.56
N SER A 24 -26.26 -7.00 4.29
CA SER A 24 -25.48 -7.09 5.51
C SER A 24 -23.97 -7.16 5.25
N LYS A 25 -23.56 -7.76 4.13
CA LYS A 25 -22.16 -7.99 3.79
C LYS A 25 -21.88 -7.57 2.36
N TRP A 26 -20.67 -7.04 2.10
CA TRP A 26 -20.20 -6.74 0.74
C TRP A 26 -20.30 -7.93 -0.22
N LYS A 27 -20.12 -9.16 0.28
CA LYS A 27 -20.26 -10.38 -0.52
C LYS A 27 -21.67 -10.57 -1.09
N GLU A 28 -22.69 -10.08 -0.40
CA GLU A 28 -24.11 -10.21 -0.74
C GLU A 28 -24.57 -9.13 -1.74
N VAL A 29 -23.77 -8.09 -1.99
CA VAL A 29 -24.05 -7.09 -3.03
C VAL A 29 -24.04 -7.77 -4.41
N PRO A 30 -24.96 -7.44 -5.33
CA PRO A 30 -24.97 -8.01 -6.68
C PRO A 30 -23.67 -7.76 -7.45
N ASP A 31 -23.25 -8.74 -8.25
CA ASP A 31 -21.98 -8.67 -8.96
C ASP A 31 -21.98 -7.63 -10.07
N GLU A 32 -23.16 -7.27 -10.60
CA GLU A 32 -23.35 -6.17 -11.56
C GLU A 32 -22.95 -4.83 -10.93
N VAL A 33 -23.39 -4.61 -9.68
CA VAL A 33 -23.06 -3.39 -8.93
C VAL A 33 -21.58 -3.36 -8.58
N LYS A 34 -21.02 -4.50 -8.14
CA LYS A 34 -19.57 -4.60 -7.88
C LYS A 34 -18.78 -4.30 -9.15
N SER A 35 -19.18 -4.85 -10.29
CA SER A 35 -18.52 -4.64 -11.59
C SER A 35 -18.59 -3.18 -12.02
N TYR A 36 -19.73 -2.51 -11.80
CA TYR A 36 -19.85 -1.07 -12.05
C TYR A 36 -18.86 -0.25 -11.22
N VAL A 37 -18.79 -0.50 -9.90
CA VAL A 37 -17.82 0.16 -9.01
C VAL A 37 -16.39 -0.09 -9.49
N MET A 38 -16.09 -1.32 -9.91
CA MET A 38 -14.77 -1.70 -10.42
C MET A 38 -14.40 -0.98 -11.70
N ASN A 39 -15.31 -0.91 -12.67
CA ASN A 39 -15.05 -0.20 -13.92
C ASN A 39 -14.73 1.28 -13.67
N ARG A 40 -15.44 1.94 -12.73
CA ARG A 40 -15.12 3.32 -12.35
C ARG A 40 -13.74 3.48 -11.72
N VAL A 41 -13.30 2.49 -10.96
CA VAL A 41 -11.93 2.49 -10.42
C VAL A 41 -10.91 2.30 -11.55
N LEU A 42 -11.21 1.49 -12.56
CA LEU A 42 -10.34 1.31 -13.72
C LEU A 42 -10.31 2.53 -14.64
N ASP A 43 -11.40 3.31 -14.70
CA ASP A 43 -11.46 4.56 -15.47
C ASP A 43 -10.53 5.63 -14.88
N ASP A 44 -10.46 5.73 -13.55
CA ASP A 44 -9.70 6.77 -12.84
C ASP A 44 -8.25 6.36 -12.53
N PHE A 45 -7.92 5.07 -12.58
CA PHE A 45 -6.61 4.54 -12.22
C PHE A 45 -6.08 3.58 -13.30
N GLN A 46 -4.84 3.81 -13.75
CA GLN A 46 -4.10 2.86 -14.59
C GLN A 46 -3.67 1.64 -13.74
N LEU A 47 -4.59 0.69 -13.59
CA LEU A 47 -4.38 -0.55 -12.84
C LEU A 47 -4.33 -1.74 -13.79
N ASP A 48 -3.33 -2.59 -13.62
CA ASP A 48 -3.30 -3.91 -14.24
C ASP A 48 -4.22 -4.85 -13.46
N TYR A 49 -5.43 -5.06 -13.97
CA TYR A 49 -6.43 -5.91 -13.31
C TYR A 49 -6.19 -7.41 -13.55
N ASP A 50 -5.28 -7.78 -14.45
CA ASP A 50 -4.86 -9.18 -14.65
C ASP A 50 -3.90 -9.64 -13.54
N ARG A 51 -3.26 -8.69 -12.87
CA ARG A 51 -2.40 -8.94 -11.73
C ARG A 51 -3.18 -9.25 -10.44
N PRO A 52 -2.91 -10.38 -9.76
CA PRO A 52 -3.66 -10.79 -8.56
C PRO A 52 -3.51 -9.83 -7.38
N GLU A 53 -2.34 -9.19 -7.20
CA GLU A 53 -2.14 -8.24 -6.09
C GLU A 53 -3.04 -7.01 -6.20
N ASP A 54 -3.27 -6.54 -7.43
CA ASP A 54 -4.06 -5.35 -7.70
C ASP A 54 -5.55 -5.68 -7.54
N ARG A 55 -6.00 -6.86 -8.03
CA ARG A 55 -7.34 -7.39 -7.72
C ARG A 55 -7.63 -7.49 -6.22
N ILE A 56 -6.70 -8.04 -5.45
CA ILE A 56 -6.84 -8.17 -3.99
C ILE A 56 -6.94 -6.80 -3.34
N THR A 57 -6.10 -5.86 -3.77
CA THR A 57 -6.04 -4.50 -3.22
C THR A 57 -7.34 -3.75 -3.49
N VAL A 58 -7.84 -3.77 -4.72
CA VAL A 58 -9.09 -3.08 -5.09
C VAL A 58 -10.26 -3.72 -4.35
N THR A 59 -10.36 -5.05 -4.35
CA THR A 59 -11.44 -5.78 -3.64
C THR A 59 -11.44 -5.52 -2.14
N SER A 60 -10.26 -5.53 -1.51
CA SER A 60 -10.12 -5.21 -0.10
C SER A 60 -10.49 -3.76 0.20
N THR A 61 -10.18 -2.84 -0.71
CA THR A 61 -10.48 -1.42 -0.56
C THR A 61 -11.98 -1.20 -0.64
N MET A 62 -12.66 -1.73 -1.66
CA MET A 62 -14.12 -1.66 -1.78
C MET A 62 -14.84 -2.21 -0.54
N ASN A 63 -14.45 -3.39 -0.08
CA ASN A 63 -15.05 -4.01 1.11
C ASN A 63 -14.83 -3.14 2.36
N THR A 64 -13.61 -2.61 2.55
CA THR A 64 -13.31 -1.71 3.67
C THR A 64 -14.15 -0.44 3.60
N THR A 65 -14.23 0.19 2.43
CA THR A 65 -15.01 1.41 2.21
C THR A 65 -16.51 1.18 2.44
N TYR A 66 -17.08 0.09 1.90
CA TYR A 66 -18.47 -0.30 2.14
C TYR A 66 -18.76 -0.44 3.64
N ARG A 67 -17.91 -1.18 4.36
CA ARG A 67 -18.04 -1.39 5.81
C ARG A 67 -17.92 -0.09 6.60
N THR A 68 -16.97 0.76 6.24
CA THR A 68 -16.76 2.05 6.91
C THR A 68 -17.94 2.99 6.68
N HIS A 69 -18.45 3.09 5.44
CA HIS A 69 -19.60 3.93 5.12
C HIS A 69 -20.86 3.43 5.84
N ARG A 70 -21.13 2.13 5.81
CA ARG A 70 -22.25 1.51 6.57
C ARG A 70 -22.14 1.74 8.07
N ASN A 71 -20.93 1.71 8.62
CA ASN A 71 -20.72 2.04 10.03
C ASN A 71 -21.01 3.52 10.34
N ARG A 72 -20.72 4.45 9.43
CA ARG A 72 -21.10 5.87 9.59
C ARG A 72 -22.61 6.05 9.59
N MET A 73 -23.32 5.35 8.70
CA MET A 73 -24.79 5.33 8.70
C MET A 73 -25.35 4.74 9.99
N PHE A 74 -24.78 3.65 10.50
CA PHE A 74 -25.19 3.07 11.78
C PHE A 74 -24.92 4.03 12.95
N GLN A 75 -23.80 4.75 12.94
CA GLN A 75 -23.50 5.77 13.95
C GLN A 75 -24.57 6.87 13.96
N HIS A 76 -24.96 7.36 12.77
CA HIS A 76 -26.05 8.32 12.62
C HIS A 76 -27.38 7.75 13.15
N TYR A 77 -27.76 6.55 12.73
CA TYR A 77 -28.96 5.85 13.20
C TYR A 77 -28.97 5.69 14.73
N SER A 78 -27.83 5.35 15.34
CA SER A 78 -27.73 5.06 16.77
C SER A 78 -27.88 6.27 17.70
N VAL A 79 -27.93 7.48 17.15
CA VAL A 79 -28.22 8.71 17.91
C VAL A 79 -29.70 8.78 18.29
N PHE A 80 -30.58 8.18 17.49
CA PHE A 80 -32.02 8.20 17.70
C PHE A 80 -32.47 7.06 18.62
N ASN A 81 -33.52 7.29 19.39
CA ASN A 81 -34.01 6.30 20.36
C ASN A 81 -34.96 5.29 19.73
N SER A 82 -35.63 5.66 18.63
CA SER A 82 -36.54 4.80 17.89
C SER A 82 -36.25 4.80 16.39
N LYS A 83 -36.75 3.76 15.72
CA LYS A 83 -36.64 3.65 14.27
C LYS A 83 -37.46 4.74 13.58
N GLU A 84 -38.63 5.06 14.11
CA GLU A 84 -39.54 6.07 13.59
C GLU A 84 -38.88 7.45 13.59
N GLU A 85 -38.20 7.80 14.69
CA GLU A 85 -37.43 9.04 14.81
C GLU A 85 -36.26 9.08 13.82
N ALA A 86 -35.56 7.95 13.64
CA ALA A 86 -34.47 7.86 12.66
C ALA A 86 -34.97 8.03 11.21
N LEU A 87 -36.18 7.56 10.88
CA LEU A 87 -36.76 7.69 9.53
C LEU A 87 -37.09 9.14 9.15
N GLU A 88 -37.35 10.01 10.13
CA GLU A 88 -37.56 11.45 9.91
C GLU A 88 -36.26 12.20 9.64
N HIS A 89 -35.11 11.58 9.96
CA HIS A 89 -33.78 12.17 9.82
C HIS A 89 -32.86 11.35 8.89
N PRO A 90 -33.13 11.32 7.57
CA PRO A 90 -32.29 10.62 6.61
C PRO A 90 -30.80 10.97 6.70
N TYR A 91 -29.95 9.99 6.41
CA TYR A 91 -28.51 10.21 6.29
C TYR A 91 -28.22 11.22 5.16
N PRO A 92 -27.26 12.15 5.33
CA PRO A 92 -26.97 13.17 4.32
C PRO A 92 -26.73 12.58 2.92
N GLU A 93 -27.28 13.24 1.89
CA GLU A 93 -27.21 12.84 0.48
C GLU A 93 -27.88 11.50 0.11
N MET A 94 -28.59 10.85 1.03
CA MET A 94 -29.34 9.61 0.77
C MET A 94 -30.84 9.90 0.59
N ASN A 95 -31.49 9.17 -0.32
CA ASN A 95 -32.93 9.30 -0.49
C ASN A 95 -33.71 8.58 0.62
N LYS A 96 -34.97 8.98 0.83
CA LYS A 96 -35.80 8.47 1.94
C LYS A 96 -36.09 6.97 1.83
N GLU A 97 -36.23 6.44 0.61
CA GLU A 97 -36.53 5.03 0.37
C GLU A 97 -35.34 4.12 0.70
N GLU A 98 -34.14 4.49 0.24
CA GLU A 98 -32.88 3.83 0.58
C GLU A 98 -32.62 3.89 2.08
N TRP A 99 -32.84 5.06 2.69
CA TRP A 99 -32.69 5.22 4.13
C TRP A 99 -33.65 4.31 4.90
N THR A 100 -34.90 4.17 4.43
CA THR A 100 -35.88 3.27 5.05
C THR A 100 -35.38 1.83 5.04
N ARG A 101 -34.87 1.33 3.90
CA ARG A 101 -34.30 -0.03 3.81
C ARG A 101 -33.10 -0.23 4.73
N VAL A 102 -32.25 0.79 4.88
CA VAL A 102 -31.09 0.76 5.79
C VAL A 102 -31.55 0.74 7.26
N CYS A 103 -32.55 1.53 7.63
CA CYS A 103 -33.16 1.52 8.95
C CYS A 103 -33.83 0.16 9.26
N ASP A 104 -34.54 -0.43 8.31
CA ASP A 104 -35.13 -1.78 8.45
C ASP A 104 -34.05 -2.82 8.77
N LEU A 105 -32.94 -2.76 8.05
CA LEU A 105 -31.79 -3.63 8.27
C LEU A 105 -31.14 -3.43 9.64
N PHE A 106 -30.99 -2.20 10.12
CA PHE A 106 -30.47 -1.94 11.47
C PHE A 106 -31.43 -2.33 12.57
N ALA A 107 -32.74 -2.19 12.35
CA ALA A 107 -33.78 -2.64 13.28
C ALA A 107 -33.98 -4.17 13.27
N SER A 108 -33.47 -4.87 12.25
CA SER A 108 -33.60 -6.32 12.15
C SER A 108 -33.01 -7.06 13.36
N GLU A 109 -33.70 -8.12 13.79
CA GLU A 109 -33.27 -8.93 14.93
C GLU A 109 -31.88 -9.53 14.72
N GLU A 110 -31.56 -9.98 13.49
CA GLU A 110 -30.25 -10.54 13.17
C GLU A 110 -29.13 -9.51 13.40
N PHE A 111 -29.33 -8.27 12.97
CA PHE A 111 -28.36 -7.20 13.14
C PHE A 111 -28.20 -6.84 14.62
N GLN A 112 -29.30 -6.65 15.34
CA GLN A 112 -29.29 -6.30 16.76
C GLN A 112 -28.62 -7.38 17.60
N ARG A 113 -28.92 -8.67 17.35
CA ARG A 113 -28.27 -9.80 18.02
C ARG A 113 -26.76 -9.80 17.80
N ARG A 114 -26.32 -9.61 16.55
CA ARG A 114 -24.88 -9.54 16.21
C ARG A 114 -24.20 -8.34 16.89
N SER A 115 -24.87 -7.20 16.93
CA SER A 115 -24.37 -5.99 17.60
C SER A 115 -24.19 -6.20 19.10
N ALA A 116 -25.20 -6.79 19.77
CA ALA A 116 -25.16 -7.12 21.19
C ALA A 116 -24.00 -8.06 21.53
N ILE A 117 -23.84 -9.16 20.78
CA ILE A 117 -22.73 -10.10 20.95
C ILE A 117 -21.38 -9.40 20.77
N ASN A 118 -21.23 -8.57 19.74
CA ASN A 118 -19.98 -7.85 19.50
C ASN A 118 -19.66 -6.84 20.61
N LYS A 119 -20.67 -6.17 21.18
CA LYS A 119 -20.53 -5.27 22.33
C LYS A 119 -20.09 -6.03 23.57
N GLU A 120 -20.70 -7.18 23.85
CA GLU A 120 -20.31 -8.05 24.97
C GLU A 120 -18.89 -8.59 24.80
N ASN A 121 -18.54 -9.07 23.60
CA ASN A 121 -17.18 -9.51 23.27
C ASN A 121 -16.15 -8.39 23.43
N ARG A 122 -16.51 -7.17 23.06
CA ARG A 122 -15.66 -5.99 23.27
C ARG A 122 -15.47 -5.69 24.76
N ALA A 123 -16.52 -5.81 25.57
CA ALA A 123 -16.46 -5.64 27.03
C ALA A 123 -15.61 -6.71 27.74
N LYS A 124 -15.53 -7.93 27.18
CA LYS A 124 -14.67 -9.01 27.68
C LYS A 124 -13.17 -8.76 27.46
N LEU A 125 -12.79 -7.81 26.60
CA LEU A 125 -11.38 -7.52 26.33
C LEU A 125 -10.76 -6.72 27.49
N LYS A 126 -10.09 -7.42 28.41
CA LYS A 126 -9.46 -6.83 29.62
C LYS A 126 -8.10 -6.20 29.37
N ILE A 127 -7.31 -6.73 28.44
CA ILE A 127 -5.95 -6.26 28.15
C ILE A 127 -5.94 -5.71 26.72
N VAL A 128 -5.76 -4.41 26.60
CA VAL A 128 -5.64 -3.74 25.31
C VAL A 128 -4.15 -3.69 24.94
N HIS A 129 -3.78 -4.35 23.86
CA HIS A 129 -2.44 -4.27 23.31
C HIS A 129 -2.32 -3.05 22.38
N THR A 130 -1.21 -2.31 22.48
CA THR A 130 -0.98 -1.07 21.70
C THR A 130 -0.43 -1.32 20.30
N SER A 131 0.04 -2.52 19.96
CA SER A 131 0.58 -2.81 18.61
C SER A 131 -0.51 -3.08 17.56
N GLY A 132 -1.77 -2.70 17.86
CA GLY A 132 -2.89 -2.65 16.91
C GLY A 132 -3.37 -4.05 16.48
N ALA A 133 -3.37 -4.32 15.17
CA ALA A 133 -3.73 -5.62 14.61
C ALA A 133 -2.52 -6.57 14.44
N ARG A 134 -1.32 -6.17 14.89
CA ARG A 134 -0.12 -7.00 14.77
C ARG A 134 -0.09 -8.01 15.90
N SER A 135 0.11 -9.29 15.58
CA SER A 135 0.37 -10.29 16.61
C SER A 135 1.70 -10.02 17.31
N PHE A 136 1.84 -10.53 18.54
CA PHE A 136 3.10 -10.42 19.29
C PHE A 136 4.31 -10.94 18.48
N GLN A 137 4.15 -12.08 17.80
CA GLN A 137 5.18 -12.64 16.91
C GLN A 137 5.56 -11.68 15.78
N ARG A 138 4.57 -11.03 15.14
CA ARG A 138 4.82 -10.07 14.06
C ARG A 138 5.52 -8.82 14.57
N THR A 139 5.13 -8.31 15.74
CA THR A 139 5.80 -7.17 16.37
C THR A 139 7.24 -7.52 16.73
N ARG A 140 7.49 -8.69 17.33
CA ARG A 140 8.84 -9.19 17.62
C ARG A 140 9.70 -9.29 16.35
N ALA A 141 9.17 -9.88 15.28
CA ALA A 141 9.88 -10.03 14.02
C ALA A 141 10.24 -8.68 13.38
N LEU A 142 9.35 -7.69 13.44
CA LEU A 142 9.63 -6.34 12.93
C LEU A 142 10.73 -5.63 13.75
N LEU A 143 10.69 -5.76 15.07
CA LEU A 143 11.71 -5.20 15.95
C LEU A 143 13.09 -5.84 15.68
N MET A 144 13.15 -7.17 15.54
CA MET A 144 14.40 -7.87 15.20
C MET A 144 14.94 -7.46 13.83
N ARG A 145 14.08 -7.39 12.80
CA ARG A 145 14.49 -6.90 11.47
C ARG A 145 15.00 -5.46 11.54
N SER A 146 14.37 -4.60 12.34
CA SER A 146 14.81 -3.22 12.52
C SER A 146 16.18 -3.13 13.18
N ALA A 147 16.46 -3.97 14.17
CA ALA A 147 17.76 -4.04 14.83
C ALA A 147 18.86 -4.49 13.85
N ILE A 148 18.60 -5.58 13.11
CA ILE A 148 19.50 -6.09 12.06
C ILE A 148 19.73 -5.02 10.99
N ASN A 149 18.68 -4.35 10.52
CA ASN A 149 18.80 -3.29 9.52
C ASN A 149 19.62 -2.10 10.03
N LYS A 150 19.50 -1.74 11.31
CA LYS A 150 20.30 -0.67 11.93
C LYS A 150 21.78 -1.04 11.97
N GLU A 151 22.09 -2.28 12.36
CA GLU A 151 23.47 -2.79 12.37
C GLU A 151 24.05 -2.85 10.95
N ASN A 152 23.28 -3.36 9.99
CA ASN A 152 23.69 -3.40 8.58
C ASN A 152 23.92 -2.00 8.02
N ARG A 153 23.10 -1.01 8.38
CA ARG A 153 23.28 0.39 7.98
C ARG A 153 24.57 0.98 8.54
N ALA A 154 24.96 0.61 9.76
CA ALA A 154 26.22 1.08 10.37
C ALA A 154 27.47 0.48 9.71
N LYS A 155 27.35 -0.65 9.00
CA LYS A 155 28.46 -1.31 8.28
C LYS A 155 28.62 -0.83 6.83
N LEU A 156 27.70 -0.01 6.32
CA LEU A 156 27.80 0.55 4.96
C LEU A 156 28.89 1.62 4.92
N LYS A 157 29.85 1.45 4.00
CA LYS A 157 30.96 2.40 3.81
C LYS A 157 30.55 3.68 3.07
N ILE A 158 29.50 3.61 2.25
CA ILE A 158 29.01 4.72 1.44
C ILE A 158 27.52 4.91 1.72
N VAL A 159 27.10 6.16 1.94
CA VAL A 159 25.71 6.55 2.17
C VAL A 159 25.06 6.82 0.81
N HIS A 160 23.98 6.10 0.47
CA HIS A 160 23.16 6.40 -0.71
C HIS A 160 21.97 7.29 -0.31
N THR A 161 21.53 8.18 -1.20
CA THR A 161 20.45 9.16 -0.94
C THR A 161 19.06 8.60 -1.21
N SER A 162 18.93 7.41 -1.83
CA SER A 162 17.64 6.78 -2.17
C SER A 162 16.84 6.21 -0.98
N GLY A 163 17.27 6.50 0.26
CA GLY A 163 16.50 6.24 1.47
C GLY A 163 16.33 4.75 1.79
N VAL A 164 15.08 4.28 1.92
CA VAL A 164 14.75 2.88 2.27
C VAL A 164 14.71 1.93 1.06
N ARG A 165 14.87 2.44 -0.16
CA ARG A 165 14.80 1.64 -1.39
C ARG A 165 16.18 1.06 -1.70
N SER A 166 16.23 -0.25 -1.96
CA SER A 166 17.44 -0.88 -2.46
C SER A 166 17.74 -0.38 -3.88
N PHE A 167 19.01 -0.43 -4.29
CA PHE A 167 19.46 -0.09 -5.64
C PHE A 167 18.66 -0.80 -6.74
N GLN A 168 18.37 -2.09 -6.53
CA GLN A 168 17.54 -2.90 -7.44
C GLN A 168 16.08 -2.44 -7.49
N HIS A 169 15.53 -1.91 -6.39
CA HIS A 169 14.16 -1.40 -6.38
C HIS A 169 14.10 0.01 -6.99
N GLU A 170 15.14 0.83 -6.80
CA GLU A 170 15.23 2.16 -7.42
C GLU A 170 15.46 2.08 -8.93
N SER A 171 16.19 1.06 -9.41
CA SER A 171 16.33 0.78 -10.84
C SER A 171 14.97 0.45 -11.47
N VAL A 172 14.18 -0.43 -10.84
CA VAL A 172 12.86 -0.82 -11.32
C VAL A 172 11.88 0.35 -11.29
N VAL A 173 11.87 1.17 -10.23
CA VAL A 173 10.98 2.34 -10.14
C VAL A 173 11.37 3.42 -11.15
N SER A 174 12.66 3.67 -11.36
CA SER A 174 13.12 4.66 -12.34
C SER A 174 12.83 4.21 -13.79
N LYS A 175 12.87 2.89 -14.08
CA LYS A 175 12.43 2.31 -15.36
C LYS A 175 10.94 2.57 -15.67
N ILE A 176 10.10 2.76 -14.66
CA ILE A 176 8.66 3.04 -14.85
C ILE A 176 8.40 4.52 -15.21
N SER A 177 9.36 5.42 -15.01
CA SER A 177 9.17 6.88 -15.20
C SER A 177 9.78 7.47 -16.46
N LYS A 178 10.71 6.78 -17.15
CA LYS A 178 11.34 7.26 -18.39
C LYS A 178 11.64 6.05 -19.28
N SER A 179 11.21 6.11 -20.54
CA SER A 179 11.23 5.01 -21.52
C SER A 179 12.61 4.63 -22.06
N ASP A 180 13.68 4.92 -21.35
CA ASP A 180 15.05 4.57 -21.75
C ASP A 180 15.64 3.66 -20.66
N GLU A 181 16.27 2.55 -21.06
CA GLU A 181 17.01 1.70 -20.13
C GLU A 181 18.10 2.53 -19.42
N ILE A 182 17.84 2.92 -18.17
CA ILE A 182 18.83 3.62 -17.35
C ILE A 182 19.93 2.61 -17.00
N SER A 183 21.15 2.85 -17.51
CA SER A 183 22.33 2.05 -17.19
C SER A 183 22.59 2.00 -15.69
N LEU A 184 23.14 0.90 -15.20
CA LEU A 184 23.46 0.72 -13.79
C LEU A 184 24.42 1.82 -13.30
N ALA A 185 25.34 2.27 -14.15
CA ALA A 185 26.24 3.41 -13.92
C ALA A 185 25.49 4.74 -13.74
N LEU A 186 24.55 5.06 -14.63
CA LEU A 186 23.71 6.26 -14.50
C LEU A 186 22.87 6.23 -13.22
N LEU A 187 22.35 5.06 -12.86
CA LEU A 187 21.63 4.88 -11.60
C LEU A 187 22.55 5.10 -10.39
N TYR A 188 23.80 4.64 -10.44
CA TYR A 188 24.77 4.84 -9.37
C TYR A 188 25.07 6.31 -9.14
N LYS A 189 25.33 7.06 -10.22
CA LYS A 189 25.51 8.51 -10.17
C LYS A 189 24.30 9.17 -9.51
N LYS A 190 23.09 8.87 -9.97
CA LYS A 190 21.85 9.46 -9.45
C LYS A 190 21.62 9.22 -7.95
N THR A 191 21.99 8.05 -7.42
CA THR A 191 21.77 7.73 -5.98
C THR A 191 22.92 8.14 -5.06
N HIS A 192 24.04 8.62 -5.61
CA HIS A 192 25.22 9.05 -4.87
C HIS A 192 25.63 10.50 -5.17
N THR A 193 24.70 11.27 -5.74
CA THR A 193 24.78 12.73 -5.85
C THR A 193 23.59 13.37 -5.14
N ASN A 194 23.79 14.57 -4.61
CA ASN A 194 22.72 15.42 -4.07
C ASN A 194 21.88 16.03 -5.20
N GLU A 195 20.80 16.73 -4.86
CA GLU A 195 19.94 17.43 -5.82
C GLU A 195 20.73 18.47 -6.66
N ASP A 196 21.78 19.05 -6.09
CA ASP A 196 22.69 20.00 -6.75
C ASP A 196 23.74 19.33 -7.66
N GLY A 197 23.72 18.00 -7.80
CA GLY A 197 24.66 17.22 -8.62
C GLY A 197 26.03 16.97 -7.96
N MET A 198 26.26 17.47 -6.74
CA MET A 198 27.48 17.20 -5.96
C MET A 198 27.50 15.77 -5.43
N TRP A 199 28.66 15.11 -5.50
CA TRP A 199 28.87 13.76 -4.96
C TRP A 199 28.69 13.73 -3.44
N THR A 200 28.08 12.66 -2.93
CA THR A 200 27.82 12.47 -1.50
C THR A 200 29.08 12.15 -0.71
N SER A 201 30.11 11.58 -1.37
CA SER A 201 31.42 11.31 -0.81
C SER A 201 32.47 11.19 -1.90
N GLU A 202 33.73 11.41 -1.55
CA GLU A 202 34.86 11.25 -2.46
C GLU A 202 34.97 9.80 -2.99
N ASP A 203 34.80 8.82 -2.11
CA ASP A 203 34.74 7.40 -2.48
C ASP A 203 33.66 7.09 -3.53
N ALA A 204 32.53 7.80 -3.50
CA ALA A 204 31.46 7.58 -4.48
C ALA A 204 31.87 8.10 -5.87
N ARG A 205 32.57 9.24 -5.91
CA ARG A 205 33.15 9.80 -7.13
C ARG A 205 34.19 8.85 -7.71
N GLU A 206 35.17 8.42 -6.91
CA GLU A 206 36.23 7.50 -7.35
C GLU A 206 35.68 6.16 -7.86
N ASN A 207 34.66 5.61 -7.21
CA ASN A 207 34.03 4.37 -7.66
C ASN A 207 33.31 4.55 -8.99
N PHE A 208 32.62 5.68 -9.20
CA PHE A 208 32.00 5.96 -10.48
C PHE A 208 33.04 6.11 -11.61
N GLU A 209 34.14 6.81 -11.34
CA GLU A 209 35.26 6.95 -12.29
C GLU A 209 35.86 5.58 -12.64
N LYS A 210 35.99 4.66 -11.68
CA LYS A 210 36.42 3.27 -11.94
C LYS A 210 35.43 2.50 -12.80
N MET A 211 34.12 2.69 -12.62
CA MET A 211 33.11 2.06 -13.46
C MET A 211 33.20 2.54 -14.91
N GLU A 212 33.36 3.85 -15.12
CA GLU A 212 33.54 4.42 -16.47
C GLU A 212 34.84 3.93 -17.12
N ALA A 213 35.93 3.83 -16.36
CA ALA A 213 37.21 3.34 -16.86
C ALA A 213 37.14 1.86 -17.29
N LEU A 214 36.50 0.99 -16.49
CA LEU A 214 36.31 -0.42 -16.84
C LEU A 214 35.40 -0.58 -18.07
N GLN A 215 34.36 0.23 -18.17
CA GLN A 215 33.47 0.25 -19.34
C GLN A 215 34.24 0.58 -20.62
N LEU A 216 35.05 1.65 -20.61
CA LEU A 216 35.91 2.03 -21.73
C LEU A 216 36.95 0.94 -22.07
N GLN A 217 37.53 0.31 -21.05
CA GLN A 217 38.50 -0.77 -21.26
C GLN A 217 37.85 -1.96 -21.98
N HIS A 218 36.68 -2.40 -21.54
CA HIS A 218 35.99 -3.52 -22.18
C HIS A 218 35.53 -3.21 -23.61
N GLU A 219 35.09 -1.97 -23.87
CA GLU A 219 34.77 -1.49 -25.23
C GLU A 219 36.01 -1.55 -26.14
N SER A 220 37.19 -1.22 -25.63
CA SER A 220 38.46 -1.29 -26.38
C SER A 220 38.95 -2.73 -26.62
N GLU A 221 38.63 -3.66 -25.73
CA GLU A 221 39.04 -5.07 -25.81
C GLU A 221 38.04 -5.96 -26.59
N GLY A 222 36.90 -5.41 -27.02
CA GLY A 222 35.86 -6.14 -27.75
C GLY A 222 35.19 -7.25 -26.95
N LYS A 223 35.30 -7.23 -25.62
CA LYS A 223 34.71 -8.23 -24.73
C LYS A 223 33.28 -7.82 -24.38
N SER A 224 32.31 -8.72 -24.57
CA SER A 224 30.97 -8.53 -24.03
C SER A 224 31.03 -8.61 -22.51
N TYR A 225 30.68 -7.53 -21.82
CA TYR A 225 30.49 -7.53 -20.38
C TYR A 225 29.05 -7.13 -20.06
N THR A 226 28.55 -7.57 -18.92
CA THR A 226 27.27 -7.14 -18.37
C THR A 226 27.51 -6.05 -17.33
N GLU A 227 26.64 -5.03 -17.26
CA GLU A 227 26.79 -3.93 -16.28
C GLU A 227 26.93 -4.42 -14.83
N VAL A 228 26.41 -5.61 -14.54
CA VAL A 228 26.52 -6.29 -13.23
C VAL A 228 27.95 -6.68 -12.91
N GLU A 229 28.75 -7.11 -13.88
CA GLU A 229 30.15 -7.54 -13.70
C GLU A 229 31.03 -6.37 -13.28
N ILE A 230 30.95 -5.23 -14.00
CA ILE A 230 31.66 -3.99 -13.64
C ILE A 230 31.31 -3.57 -12.20
N PHE A 231 30.02 -3.64 -11.84
CA PHE A 231 29.58 -3.25 -10.51
C PHE A 231 30.11 -4.18 -9.42
N THR A 232 30.16 -5.49 -9.67
CA THR A 232 30.75 -6.44 -8.72
C THR A 232 32.26 -6.25 -8.56
N GLU A 233 32.96 -5.83 -9.61
CA GLU A 233 34.39 -5.57 -9.55
C GLU A 233 34.71 -4.29 -8.75
N VAL A 234 33.93 -3.22 -8.95
CA VAL A 234 34.15 -1.93 -8.28
C VAL A 234 33.62 -1.92 -6.84
N LEU A 235 32.41 -2.44 -6.61
CA LEU A 235 31.74 -2.35 -5.30
C LEU A 235 31.84 -3.64 -4.47
N GLY A 236 32.32 -4.73 -5.07
CA GLY A 236 32.35 -6.06 -4.46
C GLY A 236 31.01 -6.81 -4.52
N THR A 237 31.06 -8.11 -4.25
CA THR A 237 29.85 -8.92 -4.07
C THR A 237 29.15 -8.59 -2.76
N LYS A 238 27.83 -8.37 -2.84
CA LYS A 238 26.99 -8.14 -1.67
C LYS A 238 27.08 -9.36 -0.75
N ARG A 239 27.60 -9.19 0.47
CA ARG A 239 27.70 -10.26 1.46
C ARG A 239 26.28 -10.76 1.78
N VAL A 240 25.92 -11.94 1.27
CA VAL A 240 24.73 -12.66 1.73
C VAL A 240 25.08 -13.19 3.12
N MET A 241 24.78 -12.41 4.15
CA MET A 241 24.80 -12.90 5.53
C MET A 241 23.58 -13.80 5.73
N CYS A 242 23.68 -15.07 5.32
CA CYS A 242 22.80 -16.15 5.74
C CYS A 242 23.57 -17.47 5.68
N GLU A 243 24.14 -17.88 6.81
CA GLU A 243 24.16 -19.29 7.19
C GLU A 243 23.60 -19.37 8.63
N VAL A 244 22.41 -19.99 8.68
CA VAL A 244 21.65 -20.61 9.78
C VAL A 244 21.61 -19.91 11.14
#